data_AF-A0A3G1A4A3-F1
#
_entry.id   AF-A0A3G1A4A3-F1
#
_cell.length_a   1.000
_cell.length_b   1.000
_cell.length_c   1.000
_cell.angle_alpha   90.00
_cell.angle_beta   90.00
_cell.angle_gamma   90.00
#
_symmetry.space_group_name_H-M   'P 1'
#
loop_
_entity.id
_entity.type
_entity.pdbx_description
1 polymer ?
#
loop_
_entity_poly.entity_id
_entity_poly.type
_entity_poly.pdbx_seq_one_letter_code
_entity_poly.pdbx_strand_id
1 'polypeptide(L)'
;MHSTPPQTLINLVSRLVSRLELGEAASKVLATLILSEFPLSQTEIVHLTGYSLSQVSSALSLLVSVGLVSFVKSGRKKLYFSDKGIDELLGEIARKMIEKDLKPLARELEKLPKEREKIQSLMDECNQAIEKLQETFLLDTLKNMRSMNAKINR
;
A
#
# COMPACT_ATOMS: atom_id res chain seq x y z
N MET A 1 24.65 11.29 -11.50
CA MET A 1 24.40 11.10 -10.06
C MET A 1 22.90 11.17 -9.88
N HIS A 2 22.26 10.05 -9.55
CA HIS A 2 20.82 10.05 -9.25
C HIS A 2 20.64 10.72 -7.89
N SER A 3 19.75 11.71 -7.81
CA SER A 3 19.48 12.41 -6.57
C SER A 3 18.73 11.46 -5.63
N THR A 4 19.43 10.95 -4.62
CA THR A 4 18.82 10.17 -3.54
C THR A 4 17.70 10.98 -2.87
N PRO A 5 16.49 10.43 -2.72
CA PRO A 5 15.42 11.11 -2.01
C PRO A 5 15.86 11.46 -0.58
N PRO A 6 15.55 12.66 -0.06
CA PRO A 6 15.88 13.02 1.32
C PRO A 6 15.31 12.00 2.32
N GLN A 7 16.09 11.64 3.34
CA GLN A 7 15.67 10.63 4.32
C GLN A 7 14.36 10.99 5.02
N THR A 8 14.11 12.28 5.24
CA THR A 8 12.84 12.80 5.77
C THR A 8 11.65 12.37 4.91
N LEU A 9 11.78 12.45 3.58
CA LEU A 9 10.71 12.07 2.65
C LEU A 9 10.48 10.56 2.67
N ILE A 10 11.55 9.77 2.66
CA ILE A 10 11.48 8.30 2.80
C ILE A 10 10.76 7.93 4.09
N ASN A 11 11.06 8.60 5.20
CA ASN A 11 10.42 8.33 6.49
C ASN A 11 8.93 8.69 6.49
N LEU A 12 8.53 9.79 5.83
CA LEU A 12 7.12 10.18 5.71
C LEU A 12 6.32 9.16 4.89
N VAL A 13 6.84 8.75 3.73
CA VAL A 13 6.19 7.71 2.90
C VAL A 13 6.19 6.37 3.62
N SER A 14 7.28 6.00 4.30
CA SER A 14 7.36 4.78 5.10
C SER A 14 6.29 4.75 6.19
N ARG A 15 6.08 5.87 6.90
CA ARG A 15 5.02 6.02 7.90
C ARG A 15 3.62 5.93 7.30
N LEU A 16 3.43 6.37 6.07
CA LEU A 16 2.15 6.22 5.38
C LEU A 16 1.90 4.74 5.05
N VAL A 17 2.85 4.08 4.38
CA VAL A 17 2.69 2.68 3.94
C VAL A 17 2.77 1.67 5.07
N SER A 18 3.23 2.06 6.27
CA SER A 18 3.19 1.19 7.46
C SER A 18 1.77 0.82 7.89
N ARG A 19 0.75 1.57 7.45
CA ARG A 19 -0.66 1.22 7.62
C ARG A 19 -1.08 -0.05 6.87
N LEU A 20 -0.26 -0.51 5.92
CA LEU A 20 -0.41 -1.82 5.30
C LEU A 20 0.11 -2.96 6.19
N GLU A 21 0.69 -2.67 7.35
CA GLU A 21 1.22 -3.61 8.35
C GLU A 21 2.28 -4.58 7.76
N LEU A 22 3.11 -4.08 6.86
CA LEU A 22 4.15 -4.86 6.20
C LEU A 22 5.40 -5.10 7.09
N GLY A 23 5.48 -4.41 8.23
CA GLY A 23 6.67 -4.31 9.06
C GLY A 23 7.61 -3.18 8.62
N GLU A 24 8.40 -2.67 9.55
CA GLU A 24 9.21 -1.45 9.38
C GLU A 24 10.16 -1.51 8.17
N ALA A 25 10.90 -2.61 8.03
CA ALA A 25 11.85 -2.79 6.94
C ALA A 25 11.15 -2.81 5.57
N ALA A 26 10.02 -3.51 5.46
CA ALA A 26 9.25 -3.55 4.21
C ALA A 26 8.62 -2.20 3.88
N SER A 27 8.10 -1.48 4.88
CA SER A 27 7.56 -0.13 4.69
C SER A 27 8.62 0.85 4.18
N LYS A 28 9.84 0.81 4.74
CA LYS A 28 10.92 1.68 4.30
C LYS A 28 11.45 1.31 2.91
N VAL A 29 11.58 0.01 2.61
CA VAL A 29 11.98 -0.46 1.27
C VAL A 29 10.95 -0.03 0.22
N LEU A 30 9.66 -0.21 0.49
CA LEU A 30 8.59 0.22 -0.41
C LEU A 30 8.63 1.75 -0.61
N ALA A 31 8.79 2.53 0.46
CA ALA A 31 8.91 3.97 0.38
C ALA A 31 10.11 4.42 -0.48
N THR A 32 11.26 3.77 -0.32
CA THR A 32 12.43 4.02 -1.16
C THR A 32 12.15 3.75 -2.64
N LEU A 33 11.42 2.68 -2.96
CA LEU A 33 11.09 2.31 -4.34
C LEU A 33 10.05 3.25 -4.97
N ILE A 34 9.04 3.69 -4.22
CA ILE A 34 8.03 4.66 -4.69
C ILE A 34 8.65 6.01 -5.03
N LEU A 35 9.63 6.43 -4.24
CA LEU A 35 10.32 7.71 -4.43
C LEU A 35 11.46 7.63 -5.46
N SER A 36 11.75 6.45 -5.99
CA SER A 36 12.81 6.27 -6.97
C SER A 36 12.27 6.44 -8.38
N GLU A 37 12.94 7.28 -9.18
CA GLU A 37 12.63 7.45 -10.61
C GLU A 37 13.02 6.22 -11.45
N PHE A 38 13.90 5.35 -10.93
CA PHE A 38 14.47 4.24 -11.68
C PHE A 38 14.44 2.93 -10.87
N PRO A 39 14.33 1.76 -11.53
CA PRO A 39 14.47 0.48 -10.85
C PRO A 39 15.80 0.34 -10.12
N LEU A 40 15.77 -0.07 -8.86
CA LEU A 40 16.94 -0.17 -7.99
C LEU A 40 17.40 -1.61 -7.80
N SER A 41 18.70 -1.84 -7.79
CA SER A 41 19.26 -3.11 -7.35
C SER A 41 19.11 -3.28 -5.83
N GLN A 42 19.17 -4.53 -5.37
CA GLN A 42 19.12 -4.83 -3.94
C GLN A 42 20.24 -4.13 -3.13
N THR A 43 21.42 -3.96 -3.73
CA THR A 43 22.55 -3.27 -3.08
C THR A 43 22.30 -1.78 -2.93
N GLU A 44 21.68 -1.13 -3.92
CA GLU A 44 21.29 0.28 -3.83
C GLU A 44 20.23 0.47 -2.74
N ILE A 45 19.25 -0.43 -2.66
CA ILE A 45 18.22 -0.39 -1.61
C ILE A 45 18.84 -0.55 -0.22
N VAL A 46 19.81 -1.45 -0.04
CA VAL A 46 20.58 -1.58 1.21
C VAL A 46 21.24 -0.25 1.59
N HIS A 47 21.92 0.40 0.64
CA HIS A 47 22.59 1.67 0.89
C HIS A 47 21.62 2.79 1.27
N LEU A 48 20.49 2.89 0.55
CA LEU A 48 19.48 3.93 0.74
C LEU A 48 18.67 3.75 2.02
N THR A 49 18.39 2.51 2.42
CA THR A 49 17.56 2.24 3.60
C THR A 49 18.38 2.15 4.88
N GLY A 50 19.68 1.82 4.77
CA GLY A 50 20.56 1.53 5.91
C GLY A 50 20.30 0.16 6.57
N TYR A 51 19.44 -0.67 6.01
CA TYR A 51 19.19 -2.03 6.51
C TYR A 51 20.20 -3.04 5.98
N SER A 52 20.33 -4.17 6.68
CA SER A 52 21.18 -5.26 6.22
C SER A 52 20.64 -5.92 4.94
N LEU A 53 21.52 -6.62 4.22
CA LEU A 53 21.15 -7.34 2.99
C LEU A 53 20.02 -8.36 3.23
N SER A 54 20.05 -9.07 4.35
CA SER A 54 19.02 -10.06 4.71
C SER A 54 17.67 -9.39 4.99
N GLN A 55 17.66 -8.27 5.71
CA GLN A 55 16.44 -7.50 5.96
C GLN A 55 15.81 -7.00 4.65
N VAL A 56 16.63 -6.44 3.75
CA VAL A 56 16.16 -5.99 2.44
C VAL A 56 15.68 -7.17 1.60
N SER A 57 16.36 -8.32 1.64
CA SER A 57 15.95 -9.52 0.90
C SER A 57 14.57 -10.03 1.33
N SER A 58 14.34 -10.12 2.64
CA SER A 58 13.06 -10.54 3.21
C SER A 58 11.96 -9.54 2.89
N ALA A 59 12.24 -8.24 3.03
CA ALA A 59 11.32 -7.16 2.68
C ALA A 59 10.91 -7.23 1.20
N LEU A 60 11.87 -7.35 0.27
CA LEU A 60 11.58 -7.47 -1.15
C LEU A 60 10.78 -8.73 -1.49
N SER A 61 11.09 -9.86 -0.84
CA SER A 61 10.35 -11.10 -1.05
C SER A 61 8.88 -10.96 -0.64
N LEU A 62 8.61 -10.32 0.51
CA LEU A 62 7.27 -10.00 0.97
C LEU A 62 6.58 -9.03 0.00
N LEU A 63 7.22 -7.92 -0.35
CA LEU A 63 6.61 -6.88 -1.19
C LEU A 63 6.28 -7.39 -2.60
N VAL A 64 7.11 -8.28 -3.14
CA VAL A 64 6.82 -8.96 -4.41
C VAL A 64 5.66 -9.95 -4.26
N SER A 65 5.60 -10.73 -3.17
CA SER A 65 4.53 -11.72 -2.99
C SER A 65 3.14 -11.09 -2.83
N VAL A 66 3.07 -9.87 -2.27
CA VAL A 66 1.83 -9.10 -2.15
C VAL A 66 1.58 -8.13 -3.31
N GLY A 67 2.43 -8.15 -4.35
CA GLY A 67 2.23 -7.37 -5.58
C GLY A 67 2.47 -5.85 -5.46
N LEU A 68 3.15 -5.39 -4.40
CA LEU A 68 3.48 -3.96 -4.21
C LEU A 68 4.81 -3.56 -4.88
N VAL A 69 5.64 -4.55 -5.19
CA VAL A 69 6.93 -4.37 -5.87
C VAL A 69 7.05 -5.39 -6.99
N SER A 70 7.57 -4.94 -8.11
CA SER A 70 7.94 -5.78 -9.25
C SER A 70 9.45 -5.69 -9.50
N PHE A 71 9.96 -6.55 -10.38
CA PHE A 71 11.36 -6.45 -10.79
C PHE A 71 11.54 -6.81 -12.27
N VAL A 72 12.55 -6.22 -12.88
CA VAL A 72 13.09 -6.63 -14.17
C VAL A 72 14.46 -7.30 -13.97
N LYS A 73 14.80 -8.24 -14.86
CA LYS A 73 16.14 -8.85 -14.87
C LYS A 73 17.07 -7.97 -15.71
N SER A 74 18.23 -7.64 -15.16
CA SER A 74 19.33 -7.00 -15.87
C SER A 74 20.58 -7.88 -15.72
N GLY A 75 20.85 -8.68 -16.75
CA GLY A 75 21.82 -9.78 -16.70
C GLY A 75 21.49 -10.78 -15.58
N ARG A 76 22.40 -10.94 -14.62
CA ARG A 76 22.22 -11.82 -13.45
C ARG A 76 21.54 -11.13 -12.26
N LYS A 77 21.28 -9.83 -12.34
CA LYS A 77 20.73 -9.02 -11.24
C LYS A 77 19.24 -8.77 -11.43
N LYS A 78 18.52 -8.59 -10.33
CA LYS A 78 17.15 -8.05 -10.30
C LYS A 78 17.20 -6.56 -9.99
N LEU A 79 16.44 -5.77 -10.74
CA LEU A 79 16.19 -4.36 -10.46
C LEU A 79 14.71 -4.22 -10.08
N TYR A 80 14.47 -3.75 -8.87
CA TYR A 80 13.15 -3.67 -8.24
C TYR A 80 12.56 -2.29 -8.43
N PHE A 81 11.25 -2.22 -8.59
CA PHE A 81 10.50 -0.97 -8.73
C PHE A 81 9.09 -1.15 -8.18
N SER A 82 8.44 -0.04 -7.82
CA SER A 82 7.02 0.00 -7.54
C SER A 82 6.36 0.93 -8.55
N ASP A 83 5.31 0.48 -9.20
CA ASP A 83 4.45 1.29 -10.07
C ASP A 83 3.35 2.00 -9.26
N LYS A 84 3.28 1.76 -7.95
CA LYS A 84 2.24 2.27 -7.06
C LYS A 84 2.45 3.74 -6.73
N GLY A 85 1.49 4.56 -7.15
CA GLY A 85 1.31 5.92 -6.67
C GLY A 85 0.83 5.99 -5.21
N ILE A 86 0.89 7.18 -4.63
CA ILE A 86 0.36 7.43 -3.27
C ILE A 86 -1.16 7.21 -3.21
N ASP A 87 -1.88 7.56 -4.27
CA ASP A 87 -3.32 7.34 -4.41
C ASP A 87 -3.67 5.85 -4.44
N GLU A 88 -2.92 5.04 -5.20
CA GLU A 88 -3.10 3.60 -5.22
C GLU A 88 -2.84 2.98 -3.84
N LEU A 89 -1.79 3.42 -3.14
CA LEU A 89 -1.50 2.96 -1.78
C LEU A 89 -2.59 3.31 -0.78
N LEU A 90 -3.18 4.52 -0.89
CA LEU A 90 -4.32 4.90 -0.05
C LEU A 90 -5.53 4.00 -0.33
N GLY A 91 -5.78 3.67 -1.60
CA GLY A 91 -6.78 2.68 -2.00
C GLY A 91 -6.54 1.31 -1.37
N GLU A 92 -5.28 0.84 -1.37
CA GLU A 92 -4.91 -0.43 -0.74
C GLU A 92 -5.08 -0.41 0.78
N ILE A 93 -4.74 0.69 1.46
CA ILE A 93 -4.97 0.87 2.90
C ILE A 93 -6.47 0.83 3.21
N ALA A 94 -7.28 1.56 2.45
CA ALA A 94 -8.73 1.59 2.64
C ALA A 94 -9.36 0.22 2.39
N ARG A 95 -8.95 -0.45 1.30
CA ARG A 95 -9.39 -1.83 0.99
C ARG A 95 -9.05 -2.78 2.12
N LYS A 96 -7.84 -2.70 2.68
CA LYS A 96 -7.43 -3.54 3.81
C LYS A 96 -8.29 -3.25 5.05
N MET A 97 -8.52 -1.98 5.37
CA MET A 97 -9.37 -1.58 6.49
C MET A 97 -10.80 -2.11 6.35
N ILE A 98 -11.38 -2.06 5.15
CA ILE A 98 -12.70 -2.63 4.87
C ILE A 98 -12.69 -4.15 5.06
N GLU A 99 -11.76 -4.86 4.41
CA GLU A 99 -11.78 -6.33 4.33
C GLU A 99 -11.30 -7.03 5.60
N LYS A 100 -10.37 -6.42 6.34
CA LYS A 100 -9.70 -7.03 7.51
C LYS A 100 -10.24 -6.52 8.84
N ASP A 101 -10.80 -5.31 8.89
CA ASP A 101 -11.23 -4.71 10.15
C ASP A 101 -12.75 -4.52 10.17
N LEU A 102 -13.29 -3.71 9.25
CA LEU A 102 -14.70 -3.29 9.30
C LEU A 102 -15.67 -4.43 8.98
N LYS A 103 -15.44 -5.20 7.91
CA LYS A 103 -16.31 -6.34 7.56
C LYS A 103 -16.28 -7.43 8.63
N PRO A 104 -15.11 -7.86 9.14
CA PRO A 104 -15.08 -8.82 10.26
C PRO A 104 -15.77 -8.27 11.51
N LEU A 105 -15.56 -7.00 11.86
CA LEU A 105 -16.24 -6.38 13.00
C LEU A 105 -17.76 -6.40 12.83
N ALA A 106 -18.28 -5.99 11.67
CA ALA A 106 -19.71 -6.03 11.36
C ALA A 106 -20.27 -7.45 11.50
N ARG A 107 -19.56 -8.47 10.99
CA ARG A 107 -19.96 -9.89 11.12
C ARG A 107 -19.99 -10.37 12.57
N GLU A 108 -19.08 -9.93 13.42
CA GLU A 108 -19.12 -10.29 14.84
C GLU A 108 -20.27 -9.56 15.58
N LEU A 109 -20.53 -8.29 15.24
CA LEU A 109 -21.66 -7.54 15.78
C LEU A 109 -23.02 -8.15 15.39
N GLU A 110 -23.15 -8.64 14.15
CA GLU A 110 -24.36 -9.30 13.65
C GLU A 110 -24.78 -10.53 14.47
N LYS A 111 -23.81 -11.22 15.10
CA LYS A 111 -24.07 -12.42 15.92
C LYS A 111 -24.60 -12.09 17.31
N LEU A 112 -24.54 -10.84 17.73
CA LEU A 112 -24.96 -10.42 19.06
C LEU A 112 -26.45 -10.03 19.10
N PRO A 113 -27.11 -10.11 20.26
CA PRO A 113 -28.52 -9.73 20.39
C PRO A 113 -28.74 -8.26 20.04
N LYS A 114 -29.57 -8.01 19.02
CA LYS A 114 -29.79 -6.67 18.44
C LYS A 114 -30.72 -5.79 19.27
N GLU A 115 -31.34 -6.31 20.34
CA GLU A 115 -32.14 -5.49 21.27
C GLU A 115 -31.27 -4.48 22.04
N ARG A 116 -29.95 -4.64 22.00
CA ARG A 116 -29.01 -3.65 22.51
C ARG A 116 -28.82 -2.55 21.47
N GLU A 117 -29.46 -1.41 21.71
CA GLU A 117 -29.37 -0.18 20.89
C GLU A 117 -27.92 0.16 20.49
N LYS A 118 -26.96 -0.01 21.42
CA LYS A 118 -25.54 0.26 21.13
C LYS A 118 -24.93 -0.70 20.10
N ILE A 119 -25.32 -1.97 20.08
CA ILE A 119 -24.81 -2.95 19.11
C ILE A 119 -25.33 -2.62 17.72
N GLN A 120 -26.62 -2.29 17.62
CA GLN A 120 -27.23 -1.86 16.37
C GLN A 120 -26.57 -0.57 15.84
N SER A 121 -26.38 0.44 16.70
CA SER A 121 -25.66 1.68 16.35
C SER A 121 -24.26 1.41 15.82
N LEU A 122 -23.47 0.55 16.48
CA LEU A 122 -22.11 0.22 16.04
C LEU A 122 -22.09 -0.51 14.69
N MET A 123 -23.06 -1.38 14.44
CA MET A 123 -23.19 -2.08 13.16
C MET A 123 -23.51 -1.09 12.04
N ASP A 124 -24.43 -0.14 12.28
CA ASP A 124 -24.78 0.90 11.32
C ASP A 124 -23.60 1.85 11.06
N GLU A 125 -22.83 2.21 12.09
CA GLU A 125 -21.59 2.99 11.97
C GLU A 125 -20.54 2.24 11.12
N CYS A 126 -20.37 0.93 11.32
CA CYS A 126 -19.46 0.11 10.52
C CYS A 126 -19.86 0.09 9.03
N ASN A 127 -21.15 -0.13 8.75
CA ASN A 127 -21.66 -0.16 7.39
C ASN A 127 -21.49 1.20 6.69
N GLN A 128 -21.81 2.30 7.37
CA GLN A 128 -21.59 3.65 6.85
C GLN A 128 -20.09 3.94 6.60
N ALA A 129 -19.20 3.47 7.46
CA ALA A 129 -17.76 3.63 7.26
C ALA A 129 -17.27 2.86 6.03
N ILE A 130 -17.76 1.63 5.82
CA ILE A 130 -17.47 0.83 4.63
C ILE A 130 -17.93 1.56 3.38
N GLU A 131 -19.17 2.04 3.34
CA GLU A 131 -19.73 2.76 2.19
C GLU A 131 -18.92 4.02 1.87
N LYS A 132 -18.62 4.86 2.87
CA LYS A 132 -17.83 6.10 2.67
C LYS A 132 -16.44 5.83 2.12
N LEU A 133 -15.75 4.79 2.61
CA LEU A 133 -14.44 4.40 2.11
C LEU A 133 -14.55 3.86 0.69
N GLN A 134 -15.54 3.00 0.42
CA GLN A 134 -15.78 2.47 -0.91
C GLN A 134 -16.07 3.58 -1.92
N GLU A 135 -16.97 4.52 -1.62
CA GLU A 135 -17.29 5.64 -2.51
C GLU A 135 -16.06 6.48 -2.84
N THR A 136 -15.28 6.83 -1.81
CA THR A 136 -14.06 7.63 -1.96
C THR A 136 -13.08 6.97 -2.94
N PHE A 137 -12.82 5.66 -2.80
CA PHE A 137 -11.77 4.98 -3.55
C PHE A 137 -12.27 4.24 -4.83
N LEU A 138 -13.57 3.91 -4.95
CA LEU A 138 -14.19 3.38 -6.19
C LEU A 138 -14.31 4.47 -7.26
N LEU A 139 -14.66 5.70 -6.87
CA LEU A 139 -14.75 6.82 -7.79
C LEU A 139 -13.39 7.18 -8.40
N ASP A 140 -12.31 7.03 -7.64
CA ASP A 140 -10.95 7.25 -8.14
C ASP A 140 -10.53 6.16 -9.13
N THR A 141 -10.88 4.91 -8.89
CA THR A 141 -10.63 3.81 -9.84
C THR A 141 -11.35 4.05 -11.18
N LEU A 142 -12.60 4.51 -11.15
CA LEU A 142 -13.38 4.85 -12.35
C LEU A 142 -12.87 6.11 -13.06
N LYS A 143 -12.43 7.14 -12.34
CA LYS A 143 -11.82 8.35 -12.91
C LYS A 143 -10.47 8.07 -13.55
N ASN A 144 -9.63 7.26 -12.90
CA ASN A 144 -8.31 6.87 -13.40
C ASN A 144 -8.43 6.01 -14.67
N MET A 145 -9.37 5.06 -14.73
CA MET A 145 -9.66 4.29 -15.95
C MET A 145 -10.14 5.17 -17.12
N ARG A 146 -10.97 6.19 -16.85
CA ARG A 146 -11.40 7.15 -17.88
C ARG A 146 -10.25 8.02 -18.40
N SER A 147 -9.34 8.44 -17.51
CA SER A 147 -8.17 9.25 -17.84
C SER A 147 -7.10 8.44 -18.62
N MET A 148 -6.92 7.16 -18.29
CA MET A 148 -6.05 6.24 -19.04
C MET A 148 -6.58 5.98 -20.46
N ASN A 149 -7.88 5.71 -20.62
CA ASN A 149 -8.48 5.50 -21.94
C ASN A 149 -8.44 6.74 -22.84
N ALA A 150 -8.43 7.94 -22.26
CA ALA A 150 -8.28 9.20 -23.01
C ALA A 150 -6.83 9.44 -23.50
N LYS A 151 -5.83 8.88 -22.82
CA LYS A 151 -4.41 8.98 -23.23
C LYS A 151 -4.00 7.91 -24.26
N ILE A 152 -4.68 6.77 -24.29
CA ILE A 152 -4.41 5.67 -25.24
C ILE A 152 -4.96 5.98 -26.66
N ASN A 153 -5.96 6.86 -26.77
CA ASN A 153 -6.59 7.24 -28.05
C ASN A 153 -6.01 8.53 -28.67
N ARG A 154 -4.78 8.93 -28.31
CA ARG A 154 -4.02 10.03 -28.91
C ARG A 154 -2.67 9.53 -29.37
#